data_AF-A0A960F203-F1
#
_entry.id   AF-A0A960F203-F1
#
_cell.length_a   1.000
_cell.length_b   1.000
_cell.length_c   1.000
_cell.angle_alpha   90.00
_cell.angle_beta   90.00
_cell.angle_gamma   90.00
#
_symmetry.space_group_name_H-M   'P 1'
#
loop_
_entity.id
_entity.type
_entity.pdbx_description
1 polymer ?
#
loop_
_entity_poly.entity_id
_entity_poly.type
_entity_poly.pdbx_seq_one_letter_code
_entity_poly.pdbx_strand_id
1 'polypeptide(L)'
;QPIRIDLALGVDLHEAGRSDELADTVHYGLVCERVAELCRESKDILLERLAAKVADTVLEFDLVEEVDVTLTKLRPPIPEEVQSTAVHLVRTRKEAAAPPLVAHRAIVALGSNLGDREGYLRFAVRELGNVTGMSQLFETEPIGGPGGQGAFLNMVVEVETALDPFAFLRRCQRIEANALRQRLVRWGPRTLDVDLLFYDDMRIESEALMLPHPRIFERRFVLAPLEEVAPEFCPAGWDDTLPPAAVLPRGPLSLDADPV
;
A
#
# COMPACT_ATOMS: atom_id res chain seq x y z
N GLN A 1 -22.75 -8.85 26.64
CA GLN A 1 -22.23 -10.11 27.24
C GLN A 1 -20.88 -10.40 26.60
N PRO A 2 -19.93 -11.07 27.27
CA PRO A 2 -18.62 -11.35 26.68
C PRO A 2 -18.77 -12.35 25.52
N ILE A 3 -18.14 -12.01 24.39
CA ILE A 3 -18.07 -12.82 23.18
C ILE A 3 -16.59 -13.12 22.93
N ARG A 4 -16.27 -14.37 22.57
CA ARG A 4 -14.97 -14.76 22.01
C ARG A 4 -15.13 -14.90 20.50
N ILE A 5 -14.16 -14.39 19.77
CA ILE A 5 -14.12 -14.40 18.30
C ILE A 5 -12.89 -15.20 17.92
N ASP A 6 -13.11 -16.30 17.21
CA ASP A 6 -12.05 -17.13 16.64
C ASP A 6 -12.14 -16.99 15.11
N LEU A 7 -11.01 -16.68 14.46
CA LEU A 7 -10.90 -16.47 13.01
C LEU A 7 -9.82 -17.39 12.44
N ALA A 8 -10.12 -18.09 11.36
CA ALA A 8 -9.11 -18.72 10.50
C ALA A 8 -9.18 -18.11 9.10
N LEU A 9 -8.03 -17.63 8.60
CA LEU A 9 -7.94 -16.93 7.32
C LEU A 9 -7.34 -17.86 6.27
N GLY A 10 -8.04 -18.07 5.17
CA GLY A 10 -7.51 -18.69 3.96
C GLY A 10 -6.68 -17.67 3.19
N VAL A 11 -5.36 -17.79 3.28
CA VAL A 11 -4.35 -16.92 2.65
C VAL A 11 -3.33 -17.82 1.97
N ASP A 12 -2.87 -17.46 0.77
CA ASP A 12 -1.69 -18.11 0.20
C ASP A 12 -0.44 -17.66 0.97
N LEU A 13 0.16 -18.58 1.73
CA LEU A 13 1.33 -18.32 2.55
C LEU A 13 2.65 -18.64 1.84
N HIS A 14 2.64 -19.00 0.55
CA HIS A 14 3.84 -19.45 -0.14
C HIS A 14 4.95 -18.39 -0.14
N GLU A 15 4.63 -17.16 -0.54
CA GLU A 15 5.61 -16.06 -0.59
C GLU A 15 6.03 -15.62 0.82
N ALA A 16 5.07 -15.41 1.74
CA ALA A 16 5.39 -15.06 3.12
C ALA A 16 6.29 -16.07 3.82
N GLY A 17 6.07 -17.37 3.57
CA GLY A 17 6.91 -18.44 4.12
C GLY A 17 8.34 -18.47 3.56
N ARG A 18 8.58 -17.83 2.41
CA ARG A 18 9.89 -17.70 1.78
C ARG A 18 10.59 -16.39 2.14
N SER A 19 9.83 -15.30 2.21
CA SER A 19 10.37 -13.96 2.44
C SER A 19 10.53 -13.60 3.91
N ASP A 20 9.73 -14.19 4.81
CA ASP A 20 9.59 -13.77 6.21
C ASP A 20 9.17 -12.29 6.36
N GLU A 21 8.48 -11.75 5.35
CA GLU A 21 8.04 -10.36 5.32
C GLU A 21 6.54 -10.23 5.57
N LEU A 22 6.16 -9.32 6.47
CA LEU A 22 4.76 -9.03 6.80
C LEU A 22 3.98 -8.44 5.60
N ALA A 23 4.69 -7.97 4.58
CA ALA A 23 4.14 -7.51 3.31
C ALA A 23 3.40 -8.61 2.54
N ASP A 24 3.85 -9.85 2.69
CA ASP A 24 3.44 -10.99 1.86
C ASP A 24 2.32 -11.82 2.48
N THR A 25 1.77 -11.34 3.59
CA THR A 25 0.68 -11.97 4.31
C THR A 25 -0.28 -10.92 4.86
N VAL A 26 -1.38 -11.39 5.41
CA VAL A 26 -2.38 -10.55 6.07
C VAL A 26 -1.85 -10.13 7.44
N HIS A 27 -1.84 -8.83 7.70
CA HIS A 27 -1.50 -8.31 9.02
C HIS A 27 -2.63 -8.58 10.02
N TYR A 28 -2.54 -9.68 10.78
CA TYR A 28 -3.57 -10.09 11.74
C TYR A 28 -3.93 -9.00 12.77
N GLY A 29 -2.99 -8.13 13.14
CA GLY A 29 -3.27 -6.97 14.01
C GLY A 29 -4.34 -6.02 13.45
N LEU A 30 -4.25 -5.64 12.17
CA LEU A 30 -5.23 -4.78 11.50
C LEU A 30 -6.59 -5.48 11.37
N VAL A 31 -6.58 -6.79 11.05
CA VAL A 31 -7.79 -7.60 11.02
C VAL A 31 -8.48 -7.59 12.40
N CYS A 32 -7.72 -7.85 13.46
CA CYS A 32 -8.21 -7.84 14.83
C CYS A 32 -8.77 -6.47 15.24
N GLU A 33 -8.07 -5.38 14.93
CA GLU A 33 -8.54 -4.02 15.23
C GLU A 33 -9.85 -3.71 14.53
N ARG A 34 -9.94 -4.02 13.23
CA ARG A 34 -11.13 -3.77 12.41
C ARG A 34 -12.34 -4.59 12.86
N VAL A 35 -12.13 -5.89 13.14
CA VAL A 35 -13.18 -6.77 13.69
C VAL A 35 -13.62 -6.30 15.08
N ALA A 36 -12.68 -5.90 15.94
CA ALA A 36 -13.01 -5.42 17.28
C ALA A 36 -13.81 -4.11 17.23
N GLU A 37 -13.47 -3.18 16.34
CA GLU A 37 -14.23 -1.96 16.08
C GLU A 37 -15.66 -2.27 15.62
N LEU A 38 -15.82 -3.10 14.58
CA LEU A 38 -17.11 -3.57 14.09
C LEU A 38 -17.97 -4.17 15.22
N CYS A 39 -17.38 -5.03 16.06
CA CYS A 39 -18.10 -5.65 17.18
C CYS A 39 -18.48 -4.66 18.28
N ARG A 40 -17.68 -3.61 18.53
CA ARG A 40 -18.01 -2.56 19.51
C ARG A 40 -19.17 -1.69 19.04
N GLU A 41 -19.25 -1.43 17.74
CA GLU A 41 -20.28 -0.56 17.14
C GLU A 41 -21.57 -1.30 16.79
N SER A 42 -21.48 -2.61 16.58
CA SER A 42 -22.63 -3.44 16.22
C SER A 42 -23.72 -3.40 17.29
N LYS A 43 -24.96 -3.22 16.83
CA LYS A 43 -26.20 -3.35 17.61
C LYS A 43 -27.02 -4.56 17.15
N ASP A 44 -26.37 -5.48 16.43
CA ASP A 44 -27.03 -6.66 15.88
C ASP A 44 -27.51 -7.57 17.02
N ILE A 45 -28.75 -8.07 16.89
CA ILE A 45 -29.39 -8.92 17.92
C ILE A 45 -28.89 -10.36 17.80
N LEU A 46 -28.62 -10.81 16.57
CA LEU A 46 -28.25 -12.18 16.22
C LEU A 46 -26.74 -12.34 16.07
N LEU A 47 -26.19 -13.44 16.61
CA LEU A 47 -24.77 -13.78 16.41
C LEU A 47 -24.48 -14.10 14.96
N GLU A 48 -25.44 -14.68 14.24
CA GLU A 48 -25.39 -15.02 12.82
C GLU A 48 -25.17 -13.76 11.96
N ARG A 49 -25.89 -12.68 12.27
CA ARG A 49 -25.74 -11.41 11.57
C ARG A 49 -24.38 -10.79 11.85
N LEU A 50 -23.91 -10.85 13.10
CA LEU A 50 -22.58 -10.37 13.47
C LEU A 50 -21.48 -11.20 12.79
N ALA A 51 -21.60 -12.53 12.79
CA ALA A 51 -20.64 -13.44 12.16
C ALA A 51 -20.55 -13.17 10.65
N ALA A 52 -21.69 -12.96 9.98
CA ALA A 52 -21.71 -12.57 8.57
C ALA A 52 -20.97 -11.25 8.30
N LYS A 53 -21.21 -10.22 9.13
CA LYS A 53 -20.51 -8.92 8.99
C LYS A 53 -19.02 -9.04 9.26
N VAL A 54 -18.62 -9.83 10.26
CA VAL A 54 -17.21 -10.12 10.55
C VAL A 54 -16.56 -10.79 9.34
N ALA A 55 -17.21 -11.81 8.76
CA ALA A 55 -16.68 -12.48 7.57
C ALA A 55 -16.53 -11.51 6.39
N ASP A 56 -17.55 -10.68 6.12
CA ASP A 56 -17.49 -9.67 5.05
C ASP A 56 -16.33 -8.69 5.27
N THR A 57 -16.19 -8.14 6.48
CA THR A 57 -15.09 -7.23 6.84
C THR A 57 -13.71 -7.87 6.75
N VAL A 58 -13.58 -9.16 7.09
CA VAL A 58 -12.30 -9.87 6.97
C VAL A 58 -11.95 -10.13 5.50
N LEU A 59 -12.95 -10.38 4.64
CA LEU A 59 -12.77 -10.58 3.20
C LEU A 59 -12.48 -9.27 2.45
N GLU A 60 -12.63 -8.10 3.08
CA GLU A 60 -12.13 -6.82 2.55
C GLU A 60 -10.60 -6.74 2.51
N PHE A 61 -9.88 -7.62 3.22
CA PHE A 61 -8.41 -7.69 3.17
C PHE A 61 -7.97 -8.53 1.98
N ASP A 62 -7.22 -7.95 1.04
CA ASP A 62 -7.04 -8.50 -0.33
C ASP A 62 -6.44 -9.89 -0.42
N LEU A 63 -5.57 -10.26 0.52
CA LEU A 63 -4.93 -11.56 0.53
C LEU A 63 -5.81 -12.66 1.16
N VAL A 64 -6.98 -12.32 1.71
CA VAL A 64 -7.93 -13.28 2.29
C VAL A 64 -8.88 -13.80 1.22
N GLU A 65 -8.78 -15.07 0.89
CA GLU A 65 -9.67 -15.75 -0.08
C GLU A 65 -10.85 -16.45 0.61
N GLU A 66 -10.67 -16.83 1.87
CA GLU A 66 -11.67 -17.52 2.69
C GLU A 66 -11.53 -17.10 4.15
N VAL A 67 -12.62 -17.09 4.89
CA VAL A 67 -12.60 -16.93 6.34
C VAL A 67 -13.54 -17.94 7.01
N ASP A 68 -13.02 -18.61 8.04
CA ASP A 68 -13.80 -19.35 9.02
C ASP A 68 -13.97 -18.46 10.26
N VAL A 69 -15.22 -18.14 10.59
CA VAL A 69 -15.60 -17.30 11.73
C VAL A 69 -16.37 -18.14 12.74
N THR A 70 -15.85 -18.20 13.96
CA THR A 70 -16.58 -18.74 15.13
C THR A 70 -16.82 -17.63 16.17
N LEU A 71 -18.10 -17.32 16.42
CA LEU A 71 -18.51 -16.40 17.48
C LEU A 71 -19.08 -17.17 18.66
N THR A 72 -18.34 -17.18 19.78
CA THR A 72 -18.72 -17.90 20.99
C THR A 72 -19.25 -16.94 22.06
N LYS A 73 -20.49 -17.17 22.48
CA LYS A 73 -21.13 -16.50 23.61
C LYS A 73 -20.81 -17.26 24.89
N LEU A 74 -19.90 -16.70 25.69
CA LEU A 74 -19.36 -17.34 26.89
C LEU A 74 -20.34 -17.41 28.07
N ARG A 75 -21.45 -16.65 27.99
CA ARG A 75 -22.50 -16.64 29.02
C ARG A 75 -23.87 -16.48 28.35
N PRO A 76 -24.43 -17.55 27.75
CA PRO A 76 -25.74 -17.48 27.10
C PRO A 76 -26.84 -17.26 28.15
N PRO A 77 -27.85 -16.41 27.87
CA PRO A 77 -28.95 -16.14 28.79
C PRO A 77 -30.02 -17.22 28.67
N ILE A 78 -29.66 -18.48 28.93
CA ILE A 78 -30.60 -19.61 28.92
C ILE A 78 -30.68 -20.23 30.32
N PRO A 79 -31.85 -20.81 30.70
CA PRO A 79 -32.04 -21.39 32.02
C PRO A 79 -31.14 -22.59 32.33
N GLU A 80 -30.70 -23.32 31.31
CA GLU A 80 -29.89 -24.53 31.44
C GLU A 80 -28.41 -24.21 31.75
N GLU A 81 -27.72 -25.15 32.41
CA GLU A 81 -26.28 -25.05 32.67
C GLU A 81 -25.45 -25.30 31.40
N VAL A 82 -25.36 -24.28 30.55
CA VAL A 82 -24.54 -24.30 29.34
C VAL A 82 -23.38 -23.33 29.50
N GLN A 83 -22.15 -23.85 29.35
CA GLN A 83 -20.94 -23.05 29.48
C GLN A 83 -20.78 -22.02 28.36
N SER A 84 -21.13 -22.38 27.13
CA SER A 84 -21.11 -21.46 26.00
C SER A 84 -21.97 -21.96 24.84
N THR A 85 -22.34 -21.06 23.95
CA THR A 85 -22.97 -21.37 22.65
C THR A 85 -22.20 -20.64 21.57
N ALA A 86 -22.10 -21.21 20.37
CA ALA A 86 -21.36 -20.60 19.28
C ALA A 86 -22.14 -20.66 17.97
N VAL A 87 -21.91 -19.65 17.12
CA VAL A 87 -22.25 -19.69 15.71
C VAL A 87 -20.95 -19.85 14.93
N HIS A 88 -20.99 -20.73 13.93
CA HIS A 88 -19.90 -20.99 13.00
C HIS A 88 -20.36 -20.65 11.59
N LEU A 89 -19.48 -20.01 10.82
CA LEU A 89 -19.71 -19.63 9.43
C LEU A 89 -18.38 -19.70 8.68
N VAL A 90 -18.37 -20.38 7.54
CA VAL A 90 -17.30 -20.25 6.54
C VAL A 90 -17.82 -19.43 5.38
N ARG A 91 -16.99 -18.52 4.85
CA ARG A 91 -17.31 -17.72 3.67
C ARG A 91 -16.08 -17.55 2.80
N THR A 92 -16.24 -17.83 1.51
CA THR A 92 -15.23 -17.49 0.51
C THR A 92 -15.46 -16.09 -0.05
N ARG A 93 -14.40 -15.47 -0.58
CA ARG A 93 -14.48 -14.19 -1.30
C ARG A 93 -15.51 -14.22 -2.43
N LYS A 94 -15.66 -15.37 -3.11
CA LYS A 94 -16.63 -15.57 -4.19
C LYS A 94 -18.09 -15.57 -3.71
N GLU A 95 -18.34 -16.03 -2.49
CA GLU A 95 -19.68 -16.12 -1.89
C GLU A 95 -20.07 -14.86 -1.14
N ALA A 96 -19.09 -14.11 -0.64
CA ALA A 96 -19.34 -12.79 -0.11
C ALA A 96 -19.91 -11.90 -1.21
N ALA A 97 -20.88 -11.07 -0.86
CA ALA A 97 -21.14 -9.84 -1.61
C ALA A 97 -19.99 -8.83 -1.37
N ALA A 98 -18.76 -9.32 -1.22
CA ALA A 98 -17.57 -8.52 -1.23
C ALA A 98 -17.59 -7.79 -2.58
N PRO A 99 -17.43 -6.46 -2.59
CA PRO A 99 -17.30 -5.75 -3.85
C PRO A 99 -16.23 -6.45 -4.69
N PRO A 100 -16.41 -6.53 -6.03
CA PRO A 100 -15.33 -7.03 -6.90
C PRO A 100 -14.04 -6.29 -6.52
N LEU A 101 -12.88 -6.97 -6.57
CA LEU A 101 -11.57 -6.35 -6.35
C LEU A 101 -11.59 -4.99 -7.04
N VAL A 102 -11.67 -3.93 -6.24
CA VAL A 102 -11.76 -2.58 -6.80
C VAL A 102 -10.34 -2.27 -7.19
N ALA A 103 -10.13 -2.07 -8.49
CA ALA A 103 -8.89 -1.55 -8.98
C ALA A 103 -8.72 -0.14 -8.39
N HIS A 104 -7.77 -0.01 -7.47
CA HIS A 104 -7.35 1.24 -6.88
C HIS A 104 -6.30 1.91 -7.75
N ARG A 105 -6.36 3.23 -7.83
CA ARG A 105 -5.39 4.05 -8.53
C ARG A 105 -4.34 4.54 -7.56
N ALA A 106 -3.10 4.08 -7.71
CA ALA A 106 -1.96 4.56 -6.94
C ALA A 106 -1.02 5.41 -7.81
N ILE A 107 -0.59 6.56 -7.29
CA ILE A 107 0.43 7.40 -7.94
C ILE A 107 1.72 7.28 -7.15
N VAL A 108 2.81 6.91 -7.80
CA VAL A 108 4.09 6.57 -7.17
C VAL A 108 5.21 7.40 -7.75
N ALA A 109 6.01 8.06 -6.91
CA ALA A 109 7.26 8.68 -7.31
C ALA A 109 8.42 7.67 -7.16
N LEU A 110 9.28 7.64 -8.16
CA LEU A 110 10.48 6.82 -8.20
C LEU A 110 11.71 7.73 -8.29
N GLY A 111 12.76 7.40 -7.54
CA GLY A 111 14.01 8.16 -7.54
C GLY A 111 15.25 7.28 -7.38
N SER A 112 16.33 7.57 -8.11
CA SER A 112 17.61 6.86 -7.98
C SER A 112 18.81 7.77 -8.24
N ASN A 113 19.85 7.71 -7.39
CA ASN A 113 21.10 8.44 -7.62
C ASN A 113 22.38 7.61 -7.42
N LEU A 114 22.27 6.29 -7.29
CA LEU A 114 23.40 5.40 -7.07
C LEU A 114 23.35 4.20 -8.02
N GLY A 115 24.50 3.86 -8.61
CA GLY A 115 24.62 2.70 -9.50
C GLY A 115 23.94 2.90 -10.86
N ASP A 116 23.35 1.83 -11.39
CA ASP A 116 22.54 1.87 -12.61
C ASP A 116 21.17 2.48 -12.32
N ARG A 117 21.13 3.82 -12.31
CA ARG A 117 19.93 4.60 -11.95
C ARG A 117 18.72 4.23 -12.81
N GLU A 118 18.90 4.08 -14.11
CA GLU A 118 17.80 3.67 -15.00
C GLU A 118 17.42 2.21 -14.78
N GLY A 119 18.38 1.32 -14.58
CA GLY A 119 18.13 -0.08 -14.24
C GLY A 119 17.27 -0.24 -12.99
N TYR A 120 17.55 0.53 -11.93
CA TYR A 120 16.74 0.52 -10.71
C TYR A 120 15.31 1.06 -10.92
N LEU A 121 15.15 2.13 -11.70
CA LEU A 121 13.82 2.64 -12.04
C LEU A 121 13.04 1.61 -12.88
N ARG A 122 13.70 0.95 -13.83
CA ARG A 122 13.11 -0.11 -14.67
C ARG A 122 12.68 -1.31 -13.83
N PHE A 123 13.52 -1.71 -12.90
CA PHE A 123 13.22 -2.74 -11.92
C PHE A 123 11.97 -2.36 -11.11
N ALA A 124 11.90 -1.14 -10.57
CA ALA A 124 10.74 -0.69 -9.81
C ALA A 124 9.44 -0.72 -10.61
N VAL A 125 9.46 -0.23 -11.86
CA VAL A 125 8.30 -0.24 -12.76
C VAL A 125 7.80 -1.67 -13.01
N ARG A 126 8.70 -2.64 -13.21
CA ARG A 126 8.34 -4.05 -13.41
C ARG A 126 7.72 -4.68 -12.15
N GLU A 127 8.21 -4.33 -10.96
CA GLU A 127 7.76 -4.92 -9.70
C GLU A 127 6.48 -4.28 -9.12
N LEU A 128 6.13 -3.06 -9.55
CA LEU A 128 4.91 -2.38 -9.09
C LEU A 128 3.62 -3.07 -9.55
N GLY A 129 3.65 -3.77 -10.68
CA GLY A 129 2.53 -4.51 -11.24
C GLY A 129 1.92 -3.83 -12.47
N ASN A 130 0.61 -3.57 -12.45
CA ASN A 130 -0.11 -3.01 -13.59
C ASN A 130 0.10 -1.49 -13.69
N VAL A 131 1.19 -1.07 -14.33
CA VAL A 131 1.50 0.34 -14.57
C VAL A 131 0.70 0.85 -15.77
N THR A 132 -0.21 1.79 -15.54
CA THR A 132 -1.13 2.35 -16.55
C THR A 132 -0.64 3.66 -17.16
N GLY A 133 0.32 4.33 -16.50
CA GLY A 133 0.90 5.60 -16.96
C GLY A 133 2.32 5.82 -16.42
N MET A 134 3.16 6.49 -17.20
CA MET A 134 4.55 6.80 -16.82
C MET A 134 4.94 8.18 -17.35
N SER A 135 5.61 8.97 -16.52
CA SER A 135 6.29 10.18 -16.99
C SER A 135 7.58 9.82 -17.73
N GLN A 136 8.17 10.80 -18.39
CA GLN A 136 9.58 10.71 -18.77
C GLN A 136 10.49 10.77 -17.54
N LEU A 137 11.78 10.50 -17.76
CA LEU A 137 12.83 10.66 -16.75
C LEU A 137 13.22 12.13 -16.61
N PHE A 138 13.45 12.55 -15.37
CA PHE A 138 13.97 13.87 -15.04
C PHE A 138 15.24 13.76 -14.19
N GLU A 139 16.30 14.42 -14.62
CA GLU A 139 17.53 14.51 -13.83
C GLU A 139 17.55 15.78 -12.97
N THR A 140 17.86 15.61 -11.69
CA THR A 140 17.87 16.71 -10.70
C THR A 140 19.04 16.61 -9.74
N GLU A 141 19.55 17.76 -9.32
CA GLU A 141 20.53 17.80 -8.22
C GLU A 141 19.91 17.33 -6.89
N PRO A 142 20.69 16.70 -5.99
CA PRO A 142 20.23 16.32 -4.66
C PRO A 142 19.72 17.52 -3.86
N ILE A 143 18.52 17.39 -3.27
CA ILE A 143 17.98 18.39 -2.36
C ILE A 143 18.26 17.97 -0.91
N GLY A 144 19.26 18.61 -0.29
CA GLY A 144 19.69 18.32 1.07
C GLY A 144 20.57 17.06 1.19
N GLY A 145 20.83 16.63 2.44
CA GLY A 145 21.68 15.47 2.73
C GLY A 145 23.19 15.76 2.65
N PRO A 146 24.04 14.72 2.72
CA PRO A 146 25.49 14.86 2.59
C PRO A 146 25.91 15.49 1.26
N GLY A 147 26.96 16.31 1.28
CA GLY A 147 27.54 16.87 0.05
C GLY A 147 28.24 15.81 -0.82
N GLY A 148 28.36 16.08 -2.11
CA GLY A 148 29.06 15.21 -3.07
C GLY A 148 28.22 14.03 -3.59
N GLN A 149 26.91 14.04 -3.36
CA GLN A 149 25.99 13.09 -3.97
C GLN A 149 25.84 13.35 -5.47
N GLY A 150 25.72 12.27 -6.26
CA GLY A 150 25.40 12.37 -7.68
C GLY A 150 23.95 12.78 -7.93
N ALA A 151 23.66 13.23 -9.16
CA ALA A 151 22.32 13.62 -9.57
C ALA A 151 21.33 12.45 -9.52
N PHE A 152 20.08 12.75 -9.14
CA PHE A 152 18.97 11.82 -9.15
C PHE A 152 18.35 11.75 -10.53
N LEU A 153 17.97 10.54 -10.96
CA LEU A 153 16.88 10.35 -11.92
C LEU A 153 15.58 10.17 -11.16
N ASN A 154 14.54 10.90 -11.55
CA ASN A 154 13.21 10.82 -10.96
C ASN A 154 12.15 10.61 -12.05
N MET A 155 11.07 9.94 -11.69
CA MET A 155 9.86 9.82 -12.52
C MET A 155 8.64 9.55 -11.65
N VAL A 156 7.44 9.70 -12.23
CA VAL A 156 6.18 9.32 -11.60
C VAL A 156 5.50 8.27 -12.46
N VAL A 157 4.85 7.32 -11.80
CA VAL A 157 4.05 6.28 -12.45
C VAL A 157 2.67 6.19 -11.83
N GLU A 158 1.70 5.82 -12.65
CA GLU A 158 0.35 5.45 -12.24
C GLU A 158 0.24 3.92 -12.26
N VAL A 159 -0.30 3.36 -11.19
CA VAL A 159 -0.46 1.92 -11.00
C VAL A 159 -1.91 1.63 -10.66
N GLU A 160 -2.49 0.66 -11.37
CA GLU A 160 -3.75 0.05 -10.97
C GLU A 160 -3.45 -1.17 -10.11
N THR A 161 -4.05 -1.24 -8.93
CA THR A 161 -3.73 -2.29 -7.96
C THR A 161 -4.98 -2.70 -7.20
N ALA A 162 -5.09 -3.98 -6.88
CA ALA A 162 -6.16 -4.48 -6.03
C ALA A 162 -5.77 -4.54 -4.55
N LEU A 163 -4.58 -4.05 -4.18
CA LEU A 163 -4.12 -3.99 -2.79
C LEU A 163 -4.81 -2.85 -2.03
N ASP A 164 -4.80 -2.91 -0.71
CA ASP A 164 -5.11 -1.78 0.16
C ASP A 164 -3.89 -0.83 0.24
N PRO A 165 -4.05 0.46 0.60
CA PRO A 165 -2.95 1.43 0.60
C PRO A 165 -1.77 1.04 1.51
N PHE A 166 -2.01 0.33 2.62
CA PHE A 166 -0.94 -0.14 3.50
C PHE A 166 -0.23 -1.36 2.92
N ALA A 167 -0.96 -2.30 2.30
CA ALA A 167 -0.35 -3.41 1.56
C ALA A 167 0.48 -2.89 0.38
N PHE A 168 -0.02 -1.90 -0.34
CA PHE A 168 0.72 -1.27 -1.43
C PHE A 168 1.97 -0.53 -0.93
N LEU A 169 1.89 0.20 0.20
CA LEU A 169 3.06 0.79 0.85
C LEU A 169 4.13 -0.27 1.20
N ARG A 170 3.71 -1.41 1.75
CA ARG A 170 4.63 -2.52 2.05
C ARG A 170 5.28 -3.08 0.78
N ARG A 171 4.53 -3.19 -0.33
CA ARG A 171 5.10 -3.54 -1.64
C ARG A 171 6.16 -2.54 -2.07
N CYS A 172 5.91 -1.23 -1.98
CA CYS A 172 6.89 -0.20 -2.31
C CYS A 172 8.19 -0.36 -1.49
N GLN A 173 8.07 -0.58 -0.17
CA GLN A 173 9.22 -0.78 0.72
C GLN A 173 10.03 -2.02 0.35
N ARG A 174 9.38 -3.11 -0.06
CA ARG A 174 10.06 -4.34 -0.52
C ARG A 174 10.82 -4.11 -1.82
N ILE A 175 10.25 -3.36 -2.76
CA ILE A 175 10.93 -2.99 -4.01
C ILE A 175 12.24 -2.25 -3.69
N GLU A 176 12.24 -1.32 -2.73
CA GLU A 176 13.46 -0.66 -2.28
C GLU A 176 14.49 -1.63 -1.66
N ALA A 177 14.03 -2.57 -0.83
CA ALA A 177 14.89 -3.56 -0.20
C ALA A 177 15.56 -4.47 -1.24
N ASN A 178 14.81 -4.92 -2.24
CA ASN A 178 15.31 -5.75 -3.35
C ASN A 178 16.27 -4.97 -4.26
N ALA A 179 16.11 -3.66 -4.36
CA ALA A 179 17.07 -2.76 -4.99
C ALA A 179 18.30 -2.44 -4.12
N LEU A 180 18.50 -3.15 -3.00
CA LEU A 180 19.63 -2.99 -2.08
C LEU A 180 19.73 -1.59 -1.46
N ARG A 181 18.59 -0.92 -1.22
CA ARG A 181 18.56 0.39 -0.55
C ARG A 181 19.13 0.28 0.87
N GLN A 182 20.16 1.08 1.17
CA GLN A 182 20.74 1.17 2.51
C GLN A 182 20.42 2.51 3.18
N ARG A 183 19.92 2.49 4.41
CA ARG A 183 19.57 3.69 5.20
C ARG A 183 20.70 4.07 6.17
N LEU A 184 21.92 4.28 5.64
CA LEU A 184 23.11 4.60 6.45
C LEU A 184 23.14 6.05 6.95
N VAL A 185 22.72 6.99 6.10
CA VAL A 185 22.72 8.43 6.40
C VAL A 185 21.37 9.02 6.03
N ARG A 186 20.83 9.89 6.89
CA ARG A 186 19.58 10.60 6.61
C ARG A 186 19.74 11.44 5.32
N TRP A 187 18.87 11.18 4.35
CA TRP A 187 18.91 11.79 3.00
C TRP A 187 20.21 11.53 2.22
N GLY A 188 20.86 10.39 2.51
CA GLY A 188 22.01 9.93 1.74
C GLY A 188 21.65 9.39 0.35
N PRO A 189 22.68 9.01 -0.43
CA PRO A 189 22.50 8.39 -1.73
C PRO A 189 21.79 7.05 -1.59
N ARG A 190 21.00 6.69 -2.59
CA ARG A 190 20.19 5.48 -2.59
C ARG A 190 20.04 4.93 -4.01
N THR A 191 20.04 3.60 -4.08
CA THR A 191 19.81 2.84 -5.30
C THR A 191 18.40 3.06 -5.82
N LEU A 192 17.41 3.11 -4.92
CA LEU A 192 16.02 3.35 -5.27
C LEU A 192 15.25 3.99 -4.09
N ASP A 193 14.32 4.88 -4.42
CA ASP A 193 13.27 5.48 -3.58
C ASP A 193 11.93 5.19 -4.27
N VAL A 194 10.96 4.66 -3.54
CA VAL A 194 9.60 4.36 -4.03
C VAL A 194 8.59 4.97 -3.07
N ASP A 195 8.17 6.20 -3.38
CA ASP A 195 7.26 6.98 -2.53
C ASP A 195 5.82 6.90 -3.08
N LEU A 196 4.88 6.40 -2.29
CA LEU A 196 3.45 6.47 -2.60
C LEU A 196 2.95 7.91 -2.40
N LEU A 197 2.50 8.56 -3.47
CA LEU A 197 2.05 9.96 -3.47
C LEU A 197 0.55 10.09 -3.19
N PHE A 198 -0.26 9.34 -3.94
CA PHE A 198 -1.72 9.36 -3.88
C PHE A 198 -2.26 7.94 -3.98
N TYR A 199 -3.42 7.70 -3.37
CA TYR A 199 -4.17 6.45 -3.46
C TYR A 199 -5.65 6.81 -3.57
N ASP A 200 -6.23 6.62 -4.75
CA ASP A 200 -7.55 7.15 -5.12
C ASP A 200 -7.69 8.63 -4.70
N ASP A 201 -8.77 8.98 -4.01
CA ASP A 201 -9.03 10.26 -3.35
C ASP A 201 -8.81 10.20 -1.82
N MET A 202 -8.12 9.16 -1.34
CA MET A 202 -7.97 8.89 0.09
C MET A 202 -7.12 9.94 0.80
N ARG A 203 -7.54 10.24 2.04
CA ARG A 203 -6.75 10.98 3.02
C ARG A 203 -6.45 10.07 4.20
N ILE A 204 -5.17 9.84 4.45
CA ILE A 204 -4.71 8.99 5.55
C ILE A 204 -3.74 9.81 6.39
N GLU A 205 -4.00 9.86 7.69
CA GLU A 205 -3.12 10.47 8.69
C GLU A 205 -2.81 9.43 9.77
N SER A 206 -1.74 8.67 9.57
CA SER A 206 -1.27 7.66 10.52
C SER A 206 0.24 7.71 10.67
N GLU A 207 0.77 7.06 11.70
CA GLU A 207 2.21 6.92 11.89
C GLU A 207 2.88 6.13 10.75
N ALA A 208 2.16 5.16 10.18
CA ALA A 208 2.69 4.26 9.14
C ALA A 208 2.59 4.84 7.73
N LEU A 209 1.53 5.60 7.43
CA LEU A 209 1.23 6.13 6.10
C LEU A 209 0.53 7.50 6.20
N MET A 210 0.98 8.44 5.36
CA MET A 210 0.36 9.75 5.19
C MET A 210 0.02 9.97 3.72
N LEU A 211 -1.26 10.19 3.42
CA LEU A 211 -1.77 10.44 2.07
C LEU A 211 -2.66 11.69 2.03
N PRO A 212 -2.52 12.56 1.01
CA PRO A 212 -1.42 12.59 0.03
C PRO A 212 -0.05 12.73 0.71
N HIS A 213 1.02 12.29 0.04
CA HIS A 213 2.36 12.39 0.61
C HIS A 213 2.68 13.86 0.97
N PRO A 214 3.12 14.15 2.21
CA PRO A 214 3.09 15.51 2.77
C PRO A 214 3.95 16.54 2.04
N ARG A 215 4.96 16.09 1.29
CA ARG A 215 5.96 16.96 0.64
C ARG A 215 5.83 17.05 -0.87
N ILE A 216 4.74 16.58 -1.47
CA ILE A 216 4.53 16.62 -2.93
C ILE A 216 4.65 18.07 -3.43
N PHE A 217 3.88 18.97 -2.81
CA PHE A 217 3.72 20.35 -3.25
C PHE A 217 4.95 21.25 -3.00
N GLU A 218 6.00 20.70 -2.37
CA GLU A 218 7.26 21.40 -2.09
C GLU A 218 8.36 21.05 -3.10
N ARG A 219 8.13 20.06 -3.98
CA ARG A 219 9.18 19.41 -4.76
C ARG A 219 8.91 19.46 -6.26
N ARG A 220 9.64 20.33 -6.97
CA ARG A 220 9.57 20.42 -8.44
C ARG A 220 9.89 19.11 -9.16
N PHE A 221 10.84 18.33 -8.62
CA PHE A 221 11.23 17.03 -9.18
C PHE A 221 10.16 15.94 -9.01
N VAL A 222 9.12 16.20 -8.20
CA VAL A 222 7.91 15.36 -8.10
C VAL A 222 6.79 15.95 -8.97
N LEU A 223 6.58 17.27 -8.92
CA LEU A 223 5.49 17.92 -9.66
C LEU A 223 5.68 17.91 -11.19
N ALA A 224 6.90 18.09 -11.68
CA ALA A 224 7.17 18.02 -13.13
C ALA A 224 6.80 16.65 -13.74
N PRO A 225 7.25 15.50 -13.19
CA PRO A 225 6.78 14.21 -13.68
C PRO A 225 5.30 13.93 -13.35
N LEU A 226 4.78 14.42 -12.21
CA LEU A 226 3.37 14.24 -11.87
C LEU A 226 2.43 14.92 -12.89
N GLU A 227 2.79 16.11 -13.38
CA GLU A 227 2.01 16.85 -14.38
C GLU A 227 1.84 16.09 -15.70
N GLU A 228 2.79 15.22 -16.07
CA GLU A 228 2.68 14.38 -17.27
C GLU A 228 1.72 13.20 -17.08
N VAL A 229 1.51 12.73 -15.85
CA VAL A 229 0.78 11.49 -15.55
C VAL A 229 -0.60 11.76 -14.97
N ALA A 230 -0.69 12.67 -14.00
CA ALA A 230 -1.91 12.99 -13.27
C ALA A 230 -1.98 14.50 -12.97
N PRO A 231 -2.10 15.34 -14.01
CA PRO A 231 -2.10 16.81 -13.88
C PRO A 231 -3.20 17.35 -12.98
N GLU A 232 -4.29 16.62 -12.79
CA GLU A 232 -5.39 16.99 -11.90
C GLU A 232 -4.99 17.07 -10.42
N PHE A 233 -3.86 16.47 -10.02
CA PHE A 233 -3.31 16.55 -8.67
C PHE A 233 -2.27 17.68 -8.49
N CYS A 234 -1.89 18.36 -9.56
CA CYS A 234 -0.94 19.46 -9.50
C CYS A 234 -1.63 20.78 -9.07
N PRO A 235 -1.07 21.53 -8.10
CA PRO A 235 -1.55 22.88 -7.81
C PRO A 235 -1.42 23.80 -9.03
N ALA A 236 -2.40 24.66 -9.27
CA ALA A 236 -2.33 25.64 -10.35
C ALA A 236 -1.14 26.60 -10.15
N GLY A 237 -0.31 26.79 -11.19
CA GLY A 237 0.87 27.67 -11.14
C GLY A 237 1.96 27.18 -10.18
N TRP A 238 2.07 25.87 -9.95
CA TRP A 238 3.10 25.30 -9.08
C TRP A 238 4.53 25.63 -9.57
N ASP A 239 4.68 25.80 -10.88
CA ASP A 239 5.93 26.12 -11.57
C ASP A 239 6.37 27.58 -11.36
N ASP A 240 5.45 28.50 -11.10
CA ASP A 240 5.74 29.89 -10.72
C ASP A 240 6.01 30.05 -9.21
N THR A 241 5.38 29.20 -8.39
CA THR A 241 5.41 29.33 -6.92
C THR A 241 6.61 28.66 -6.27
N LEU A 242 7.15 27.59 -6.86
CA LEU A 242 8.34 26.93 -6.34
C LEU A 242 9.63 27.55 -6.90
N PRO A 243 10.69 27.71 -6.07
CA PRO A 243 11.97 28.24 -6.53
C PRO A 243 12.49 27.49 -7.76
N PRO A 244 13.03 28.17 -8.79
CA PRO A 244 13.59 27.50 -9.94
C PRO A 244 14.64 26.48 -9.51
N ALA A 245 14.40 25.22 -9.83
CA ALA A 245 15.35 24.13 -9.64
C ALA A 245 15.60 23.48 -11.00
N ALA A 246 16.83 23.06 -11.25
CA ALA A 246 17.17 22.33 -12.46
C ALA A 246 16.46 20.97 -12.44
N VAL A 247 15.38 20.87 -13.21
CA VAL A 247 14.65 19.64 -13.49
C VAL A 247 14.79 19.39 -14.99
N LEU A 248 15.73 18.53 -15.35
CA LEU A 248 16.17 18.37 -16.73
C LEU A 248 15.50 17.14 -17.36
N PRO A 249 14.64 17.30 -18.38
CA PRO A 249 14.05 16.16 -19.09
C PRO A 249 15.13 15.28 -19.73
N ARG A 250 15.01 13.96 -19.60
CA ARG A 250 15.93 12.96 -20.16
C ARG A 250 15.27 12.01 -21.16
N GLY A 251 13.97 12.14 -21.39
CA GLY A 251 13.20 11.26 -22.28
C GLY A 251 12.65 10.01 -21.56
N PRO A 252 11.96 9.13 -22.30
CA PRO A 252 11.25 8.00 -21.72
C PRO A 252 12.18 6.90 -21.20
N LEU A 253 11.72 6.16 -20.18
CA LEU A 253 12.41 4.97 -19.68
C LEU A 253 12.16 3.77 -20.60
N SER A 254 13.21 3.17 -21.16
CA SER A 254 13.10 2.02 -22.08
C SER A 254 12.90 0.66 -21.39
N LEU A 255 11.67 0.12 -21.33
CA LEU A 255 11.43 -1.15 -20.62
C LEU A 255 12.05 -2.39 -21.26
N ASP A 256 12.54 -2.33 -22.51
CA ASP A 256 13.08 -3.48 -23.25
C ASP A 256 14.56 -3.75 -23.00
N ALA A 257 15.24 -2.93 -22.19
CA ALA A 257 16.65 -3.17 -21.87
C ALA A 257 16.77 -4.35 -20.88
N ASP A 258 17.65 -5.30 -21.19
CA ASP A 258 18.00 -6.42 -20.31
C ASP A 258 18.58 -5.90 -18.98
N PRO A 259 18.29 -6.57 -17.84
CA PRO A 259 18.99 -6.28 -16.60
C PRO A 259 20.47 -6.64 -16.78
N VAL A 260 21.37 -5.68 -16.48
CA VAL A 260 22.82 -5.89 -16.43
C VAL A 260 23.20 -6.68 -15.19
#